data_AF-A0A6J1QVD1-F1
#
_entry.id   AF-A0A6J1QVD1-F1
#
_cell.length_a   1.000
_cell.length_b   1.000
_cell.length_c   1.000
_cell.angle_alpha   90.00
_cell.angle_beta   90.00
_cell.angle_gamma   90.00
#
_symmetry.space_group_name_H-M   'P 1'
#
loop_
_entity.id
_entity.type
_entity.pdbx_description
1 polymer ?
#
loop_
_entity_poly.entity_id
_entity_poly.type
_entity_poly.pdbx_seq_one_letter_code
_entity_poly.pdbx_strand_id
1 'polypeptide(L)'
;MHMLEKAEREAKLTEEISARRNELAKQFGQSRLDVYVWEENWRLVKMCQMFLYQVSPVAWRAKYDWLQRPESGRSIIFTDAPSTDLFSRYKTLDESASLENLIELFEQDVADAGPAELYFEDPFDLIRIFRAMETQNLNALIHLESLAAPMADITKTITVTEAQIKREISEITSMINDLENSIAKAESRAAKLEEYANYLLRDVFRRLVCSEEVLYLRVFVEDTYENCIGPNDANLDSFSMMKWIEKIYEELNLQLDNLPREIVRACEREGFRQEMKSIKEAEDAAKKFELMHRLLDALKRIMEPPATKKRLLIRRSVPITTKARLPSRMPKPTDEEAQFLTFFTDYCGREDFVAYRSKFPDDFDLTFRRKRDDIEAEVATFNDVSSSREQIMREKEKEEVTEEERK
;
A
#
# COMPACT_ATOMS: atom_id res chain seq x y z
N MET A 1 -6.97 120.74 -57.77
CA MET A 1 -5.86 120.32 -58.64
C MET A 1 -4.73 119.64 -57.84
N HIS A 2 -4.19 120.24 -56.77
CA HIS A 2 -3.05 119.68 -56.02
C HIS A 2 -3.27 118.30 -55.37
N MET A 3 -4.50 117.94 -54.98
CA MET A 3 -4.81 116.62 -54.40
C MET A 3 -4.81 115.49 -55.44
N LEU A 4 -5.19 115.80 -56.68
CA LEU A 4 -5.28 114.83 -57.77
C LEU A 4 -3.88 114.46 -58.29
N GLU A 5 -2.99 115.45 -58.42
CA GLU A 5 -1.57 115.20 -58.75
C GLU A 5 -0.80 114.47 -57.64
N LYS A 6 -1.19 114.65 -56.37
CA LYS A 6 -0.63 113.87 -55.26
C LYS A 6 -1.09 112.42 -55.34
N ALA A 7 -2.38 112.18 -55.59
CA ALA A 7 -2.93 110.83 -55.77
C ALA A 7 -2.32 110.11 -56.98
N GLU A 8 -2.09 110.80 -58.10
CA GLU A 8 -1.44 110.22 -59.28
C GLU A 8 0.04 109.89 -59.04
N ARG A 9 0.76 110.72 -58.27
CA ARG A 9 2.13 110.43 -57.86
C ARG A 9 2.21 109.24 -56.91
N GLU A 10 1.29 109.14 -55.96
CA GLU A 10 1.22 107.97 -55.08
C GLU A 10 0.83 106.70 -55.85
N ALA A 11 -0.08 106.80 -56.82
CA ALA A 11 -0.42 105.67 -57.70
C ALA A 11 0.81 105.15 -58.48
N LYS A 12 1.60 106.06 -59.09
CA LYS A 12 2.84 105.69 -59.79
C LYS A 12 3.87 105.04 -58.85
N LEU A 13 4.05 105.58 -57.64
CA LEU A 13 4.92 104.97 -56.63
C LEU A 13 4.43 103.58 -56.22
N THR A 14 3.12 103.38 -56.05
CA THR A 14 2.58 102.06 -55.74
C THR A 14 2.74 101.06 -56.88
N GLU A 15 2.63 101.53 -58.13
CA GLU A 15 2.85 100.71 -59.32
C GLU A 15 4.32 100.27 -59.42
N GLU A 16 5.27 101.19 -59.26
CA GLU A 16 6.71 100.90 -59.23
C GLU A 16 7.09 99.94 -58.09
N ILE A 17 6.55 100.15 -56.88
CA ILE A 17 6.75 99.24 -55.74
C ILE A 17 6.13 97.87 -56.04
N SER A 18 4.95 97.81 -56.65
CA SER A 18 4.29 96.55 -56.99
C SER A 18 5.04 95.76 -58.08
N ALA A 19 5.58 96.46 -59.09
CA ALA A 19 6.40 95.86 -60.14
C ALA A 19 7.70 95.30 -59.55
N ARG A 20 8.38 96.07 -58.69
CA ARG A 20 9.58 95.62 -57.98
C ARG A 20 9.28 94.42 -57.07
N ARG A 21 8.16 94.43 -56.37
CA ARG A 21 7.71 93.30 -55.53
C ARG A 21 7.48 92.05 -56.39
N ASN A 22 6.83 92.18 -57.54
CA ASN A 22 6.55 91.04 -58.42
C ASN A 22 7.84 90.46 -59.04
N GLU A 23 8.79 91.31 -59.43
CA GLU A 23 10.09 90.86 -59.91
C GLU A 23 10.89 90.15 -58.80
N LEU A 24 10.92 90.71 -57.58
CA LEU A 24 11.53 90.06 -56.42
C LEU A 24 10.85 88.73 -56.09
N ALA A 25 9.52 88.64 -56.18
CA ALA A 25 8.78 87.40 -55.95
C ALA A 25 9.11 86.33 -57.00
N LYS A 26 9.31 86.73 -58.26
CA LYS A 26 9.73 85.83 -59.34
C LYS A 26 11.15 85.30 -59.09
N GLN A 27 12.09 86.17 -58.75
CA GLN A 27 13.47 85.79 -58.43
C GLN A 27 13.52 84.87 -57.21
N PHE A 28 12.75 85.19 -56.16
CA PHE A 28 12.63 84.33 -54.98
C PHE A 28 12.03 82.96 -55.33
N GLY A 29 11.00 82.92 -56.17
CA GLY A 29 10.42 81.67 -56.65
C GLY A 29 11.42 80.80 -57.42
N GLN A 30 12.26 81.42 -58.25
CA GLN A 30 13.31 80.72 -59.00
C GLN A 30 14.41 80.19 -58.07
N SER A 31 14.97 81.02 -57.18
CA SER A 31 15.96 80.58 -56.20
C SER A 31 15.44 79.44 -55.33
N ARG A 32 14.15 79.46 -54.96
CA ARG A 32 13.53 78.39 -54.18
C ARG A 32 13.48 77.06 -54.95
N LEU A 33 13.12 77.09 -56.23
CA LEU A 33 13.13 75.88 -57.08
C LEU A 33 14.55 75.32 -57.24
N ASP A 34 15.52 76.21 -57.49
CA ASP A 34 16.92 75.80 -57.63
C ASP A 34 17.41 75.10 -56.34
N VAL A 35 17.08 75.63 -55.16
CA VAL A 35 17.46 75.01 -53.87
C VAL A 35 16.86 73.60 -53.71
N TYR A 36 15.60 73.37 -54.12
CA TYR A 36 15.01 72.03 -54.08
C TYR A 36 15.73 71.05 -55.02
N VAL A 37 16.06 71.48 -56.25
CA VAL A 37 16.81 70.64 -57.20
C VAL A 37 18.20 70.29 -56.66
N TRP A 38 18.91 71.27 -56.08
CA TRP A 38 20.23 71.03 -55.48
C TRP A 38 20.16 70.10 -54.29
N GLU A 39 19.10 70.21 -53.50
CA GLU A 39 18.89 69.32 -52.37
C GLU A 39 18.64 67.88 -52.80
N GLU A 40 17.74 67.64 -53.75
CA GLU A 40 17.46 66.29 -54.26
C GLU A 40 18.75 65.65 -54.80
N ASN A 41 19.55 66.43 -55.54
CA ASN A 41 20.85 65.98 -56.05
C ASN A 41 21.85 65.68 -54.93
N TRP A 42 21.95 66.54 -53.92
CA TRP A 42 22.82 66.32 -52.76
C TRP A 42 22.44 65.04 -52.01
N ARG A 43 21.14 64.83 -51.75
CA ARG A 43 20.65 63.60 -51.11
C ARG A 43 20.99 62.37 -51.92
N LEU A 44 20.77 62.41 -53.24
CA LEU A 44 21.10 61.30 -54.12
C LEU A 44 22.60 60.96 -54.06
N VAL A 45 23.46 61.97 -54.11
CA VAL A 45 24.91 61.78 -54.02
C VAL A 45 25.31 61.22 -52.66
N LYS A 46 24.73 61.71 -51.56
CA LYS A 46 24.98 61.16 -50.20
C LYS A 46 24.55 59.71 -50.08
N MET A 47 23.39 59.35 -50.65
CA MET A 47 22.89 57.97 -50.68
C MET A 47 23.81 57.05 -51.47
N CYS A 48 24.28 57.50 -52.65
CA CYS A 48 25.23 56.76 -53.47
C CYS A 48 26.59 56.59 -52.77
N GLN A 49 27.11 57.67 -52.16
CA GLN A 49 28.36 57.65 -51.39
C GLN A 49 28.26 56.62 -50.25
N MET A 50 27.15 56.63 -49.52
CA MET A 50 26.90 55.70 -48.43
C MET A 50 26.82 54.25 -48.88
N PHE A 51 26.13 54.01 -49.99
CA PHE A 51 26.05 52.71 -50.60
C PHE A 51 27.44 52.18 -51.00
N LEU A 52 28.28 53.02 -51.62
CA LEU A 52 29.65 52.64 -51.98
C LEU A 52 30.52 52.31 -50.76
N TYR A 53 30.38 53.05 -49.66
CA TYR A 53 31.05 52.68 -48.41
C TYR A 53 30.60 51.30 -47.91
N GLN A 54 29.30 51.01 -47.90
CA GLN A 54 28.80 49.70 -47.42
C GLN A 54 29.30 48.52 -48.26
N VAL A 55 29.40 48.68 -49.58
CA VAL A 55 29.88 47.65 -50.48
C VAL A 55 31.41 47.51 -50.46
N SER A 56 32.12 48.55 -50.01
CA SER A 56 33.58 48.48 -49.92
C SER A 56 34.06 47.46 -48.87
N PRO A 57 35.23 46.83 -49.09
CA PRO A 57 35.77 45.82 -48.19
C PRO A 57 35.91 46.32 -46.75
N VAL A 58 35.59 45.47 -45.77
CA VAL A 58 35.62 45.82 -44.34
C VAL A 58 37.01 46.32 -43.90
N ALA A 59 38.09 45.78 -44.48
CA ALA A 59 39.46 46.19 -44.19
C ALA A 59 39.80 47.61 -44.71
N TRP A 60 39.11 48.07 -45.77
CA TRP A 60 39.25 49.45 -46.27
C TRP A 60 38.37 50.40 -45.48
N ARG A 61 37.11 50.01 -45.20
CA ARG A 61 36.22 50.78 -44.31
C ARG A 61 36.86 51.08 -42.96
N ALA A 62 37.46 50.08 -42.30
CA ALA A 62 38.09 50.27 -41.00
C ALA A 62 39.19 51.38 -40.96
N LYS A 63 39.74 51.79 -42.10
CA LYS A 63 40.77 52.83 -42.21
C LYS A 63 40.23 54.20 -42.63
N TYR A 64 39.17 54.21 -43.43
CA TYR A 64 38.69 55.40 -44.14
C TYR A 64 37.24 55.79 -43.78
N ASP A 65 36.55 55.00 -42.93
CA ASP A 65 35.22 55.38 -42.46
C ASP A 65 35.31 56.59 -41.53
N TRP A 66 34.78 57.72 -42.00
CA TRP A 66 34.46 58.87 -41.16
C TRP A 66 33.42 58.51 -40.08
N LEU A 67 32.61 57.47 -40.31
CA LEU A 67 31.61 56.92 -39.38
C LEU A 67 32.22 56.21 -38.16
N GLN A 68 33.47 55.75 -38.23
CA GLN A 68 34.16 55.10 -37.10
C GLN A 68 35.26 55.98 -36.48
N ARG A 69 35.40 57.24 -36.91
CA ARG A 69 36.37 58.16 -36.31
C ARG A 69 35.93 58.48 -34.87
N PRO A 70 36.67 58.09 -33.82
CA PRO A 70 36.22 58.26 -32.43
C PRO A 70 36.25 59.72 -31.93
N GLU A 71 36.62 60.69 -32.77
CA GLU A 71 37.04 62.02 -32.32
C GLU A 71 35.96 63.12 -32.44
N SER A 72 34.77 62.83 -32.96
CA SER A 72 33.62 63.71 -32.76
C SER A 72 32.72 63.12 -31.69
N GLY A 73 32.78 63.70 -30.49
CA GLY A 73 31.96 63.35 -29.31
C GLY A 73 30.47 63.61 -29.51
N ARG A 74 29.85 62.89 -30.44
CA ARG A 74 28.40 62.67 -30.54
C ARG A 74 28.18 61.17 -30.56
N SER A 75 28.08 60.60 -29.37
CA SER A 75 27.51 59.27 -29.17
C SER A 75 26.04 59.29 -29.59
N ILE A 76 25.78 59.04 -30.86
CA ILE A 76 24.52 58.43 -31.24
C ILE A 76 24.71 56.95 -30.97
N ILE A 77 24.01 56.48 -29.95
CA ILE A 77 23.95 55.10 -29.50
C ILE A 77 23.54 54.22 -30.71
N PHE A 78 24.52 53.56 -31.34
CA PHE A 78 24.29 52.47 -32.28
C PHE A 78 24.63 51.16 -31.58
N THR A 79 23.79 50.80 -30.62
CA THR A 79 23.67 49.42 -30.15
C THR A 79 22.62 48.74 -31.01
N ASP A 80 23.05 47.77 -31.82
CA ASP A 80 22.24 46.63 -32.30
C ASP A 80 20.95 46.93 -33.08
N ALA A 81 20.98 47.87 -34.04
CA ALA A 81 19.91 48.01 -35.03
C ALA A 81 20.48 47.99 -36.47
N PRO A 82 19.89 47.19 -37.39
CA PRO A 82 20.45 46.93 -38.71
C PRO A 82 20.31 48.19 -39.56
N SER A 83 21.37 48.54 -40.33
CA SER A 83 21.54 49.35 -41.57
C SER A 83 20.45 50.35 -42.07
N THR A 84 19.19 50.17 -41.68
CA THR A 84 17.97 50.92 -41.97
C THR A 84 18.03 52.38 -41.55
N ASP A 85 18.66 52.73 -40.42
CA ASP A 85 18.56 54.09 -39.87
C ASP A 85 19.47 55.11 -40.60
N LEU A 86 20.57 54.61 -41.15
CA LEU A 86 21.60 55.46 -41.73
C LEU A 86 21.23 55.98 -43.13
N PHE A 87 20.44 55.21 -43.90
CA PHE A 87 19.81 55.69 -45.14
C PHE A 87 18.54 56.50 -44.87
N SER A 88 17.93 56.38 -43.68
CA SER A 88 16.68 57.06 -43.33
C SER A 88 16.85 58.58 -43.16
N ARG A 89 18.05 59.05 -42.78
CA ARG A 89 18.36 60.49 -42.66
C ARG A 89 18.20 61.27 -43.98
N TYR A 90 18.39 60.61 -45.12
CA TYR A 90 18.31 61.23 -46.45
C TYR A 90 17.11 60.74 -47.27
N LYS A 91 16.43 59.67 -46.82
CA LYS A 91 15.23 59.14 -47.45
C LYS A 91 14.03 60.01 -47.08
N THR A 92 13.62 60.87 -48.02
CA THR A 92 12.36 61.63 -48.03
C THR A 92 11.88 62.07 -46.63
N LEU A 93 12.51 63.12 -46.09
CA LEU A 93 11.94 63.91 -45.02
C LEU A 93 10.47 64.24 -45.38
N ASP A 94 9.58 63.91 -44.44
CA ASP A 94 8.13 64.13 -44.48
C ASP A 94 7.76 65.47 -45.14
N GLU A 95 6.60 65.57 -45.81
CA GLU A 95 6.13 66.72 -46.62
C GLU A 95 6.08 68.08 -45.87
N SER A 96 6.49 68.10 -44.60
CA SER A 96 6.51 69.22 -43.65
C SER A 96 7.92 69.73 -43.31
N ALA A 97 8.97 69.29 -43.99
CA ALA A 97 10.31 69.82 -43.77
C ALA A 97 10.44 71.29 -44.17
N SER A 98 10.61 72.19 -43.20
CA SER A 98 10.96 73.57 -43.48
C SER A 98 12.29 73.65 -44.22
N LEU A 99 12.40 74.52 -45.23
CA LEU A 99 13.62 74.81 -45.98
C LEU A 99 14.81 75.09 -45.04
N GLU A 100 14.54 75.68 -43.88
CA GLU A 100 15.54 75.99 -42.84
C GLU A 100 16.19 74.72 -42.26
N ASN A 101 15.39 73.71 -41.93
CA ASN A 101 15.89 72.44 -41.37
C ASN A 101 16.78 71.70 -42.39
N LEU A 102 16.50 71.91 -43.67
CA LEU A 102 17.22 71.30 -44.77
C LEU A 102 18.58 71.95 -45.00
N ILE A 103 18.62 73.29 -44.89
CA ILE A 103 19.85 74.07 -44.93
C ILE A 103 20.72 73.70 -43.71
N GLU A 104 20.14 73.58 -42.52
CA GLU A 104 20.87 73.16 -41.32
C GLU A 104 21.49 71.76 -41.47
N LEU A 105 20.76 70.80 -42.04
CA LEU A 105 21.29 69.46 -42.34
C LEU A 105 22.45 69.50 -43.34
N PHE A 106 22.33 70.33 -44.38
CA PHE A 106 23.40 70.51 -45.36
C PHE A 106 24.65 71.14 -44.73
N GLU A 107 24.49 72.17 -43.92
CA GLU A 107 25.60 72.84 -43.21
C GLU A 107 26.33 71.89 -42.26
N GLN A 108 25.58 71.06 -41.50
CA GLN A 108 26.17 70.03 -40.64
C GLN A 108 26.98 69.01 -41.44
N ASP A 109 26.43 68.55 -42.57
CA ASP A 109 27.08 67.55 -43.41
C ASP A 109 28.30 68.09 -44.17
N VAL A 110 28.35 69.39 -44.45
CA VAL A 110 29.53 70.07 -45.02
C VAL A 110 30.59 70.31 -43.94
N ALA A 111 30.19 70.63 -42.71
CA ALA A 111 31.12 70.77 -41.58
C ALA A 111 31.82 69.45 -41.23
N ASP A 112 31.09 68.33 -41.31
CA ASP A 112 31.60 66.98 -41.05
C ASP A 112 32.21 66.31 -42.31
N ALA A 113 32.22 66.98 -43.47
CA ALA A 113 32.74 66.42 -44.71
C ALA A 113 34.28 66.29 -44.67
N GLY A 114 34.75 65.07 -44.38
CA GLY A 114 36.15 64.67 -44.57
C GLY A 114 36.55 64.54 -46.07
N PRO A 115 37.81 64.17 -46.36
CA PRO A 115 38.26 63.92 -47.73
C PRO A 115 37.41 62.82 -48.38
N ALA A 116 36.88 63.09 -49.58
CA ALA A 116 36.02 62.19 -50.33
C ALA A 116 36.83 61.06 -51.00
N GLU A 117 37.43 60.19 -50.18
CA GLU A 117 38.14 59.01 -50.67
C GLU A 117 37.15 57.87 -50.93
N LEU A 118 37.20 57.33 -52.15
CA LEU A 118 36.38 56.22 -52.61
C LEU A 118 37.27 55.03 -52.92
N TYR A 119 36.82 53.83 -52.54
CA TYR A 119 37.52 52.58 -52.87
C TYR A 119 37.40 52.23 -54.36
N PHE A 120 36.28 52.62 -54.99
CA PHE A 120 35.96 52.29 -56.36
C PHE A 120 36.34 53.45 -57.28
N GLU A 121 37.30 53.21 -58.17
CA GLU A 121 37.69 54.16 -59.21
C GLU A 121 36.89 53.96 -60.51
N ASP A 122 36.47 52.71 -60.79
CA ASP A 122 35.72 52.34 -61.99
C ASP A 122 34.34 51.74 -61.65
N PRO A 123 33.24 52.23 -62.26
CA PRO A 123 31.90 51.66 -62.05
C PRO A 123 31.77 50.17 -62.34
N PHE A 124 32.61 49.57 -63.21
CA PHE A 124 32.55 48.14 -63.49
C PHE A 124 33.01 47.25 -62.31
N ASP A 125 33.80 47.78 -61.37
CA ASP A 125 34.19 47.04 -60.16
C ASP A 125 32.99 46.67 -59.30
N LEU A 126 32.00 47.56 -59.23
CA LEU A 126 30.75 47.33 -58.50
C LEU A 126 29.94 46.19 -59.14
N ILE A 127 29.89 46.15 -60.47
CA ILE A 127 29.23 45.06 -61.23
C ILE A 127 29.91 43.73 -60.96
N ARG A 128 31.25 43.71 -60.87
CA ARG A 128 32.00 42.49 -60.53
C ARG A 128 31.65 41.98 -59.13
N ILE A 129 31.52 42.87 -58.15
CA ILE A 129 31.11 42.51 -56.79
C ILE A 129 29.68 41.97 -56.78
N PHE A 130 28.75 42.63 -57.48
CA PHE A 130 27.38 42.13 -57.57
C PHE A 130 27.30 40.73 -58.19
N ARG A 131 28.04 40.46 -59.26
CA ARG A 131 28.12 39.11 -59.85
C ARG A 131 28.72 38.09 -58.90
N ALA A 132 29.75 38.47 -58.12
CA ALA A 132 30.34 37.60 -57.11
C ALA A 132 29.33 37.27 -56.00
N MET A 133 28.60 38.27 -55.50
CA MET A 133 27.54 38.10 -54.51
C MET A 133 26.38 37.24 -55.06
N GLU A 134 25.97 37.47 -56.30
CA GLU A 134 24.95 36.66 -56.97
C GLU A 134 25.38 35.19 -57.08
N THR A 135 26.63 34.95 -57.49
CA THR A 135 27.20 33.60 -57.57
C THR A 135 27.27 32.94 -56.20
N GLN A 136 27.69 33.68 -55.16
CA GLN A 136 27.74 33.17 -53.79
C GLN A 136 26.33 32.83 -53.27
N ASN A 137 25.36 33.69 -53.51
CA ASN A 137 23.97 33.47 -53.12
C ASN A 137 23.38 32.26 -53.85
N LEU A 138 23.67 32.10 -55.14
CA LEU A 138 23.26 30.93 -55.91
C LEU A 138 23.88 29.65 -55.36
N ASN A 139 25.18 29.64 -55.07
CA ASN A 139 25.86 28.50 -54.48
C ASN A 139 25.26 28.14 -53.11
N ALA A 140 24.98 29.13 -52.26
CA ALA A 140 24.32 28.91 -50.98
C ALA A 140 22.93 28.27 -51.16
N LEU A 141 22.14 28.74 -52.12
CA LEU A 141 20.82 28.19 -52.41
C LEU A 141 20.89 26.73 -52.91
N ILE A 142 21.85 26.41 -53.78
CA ILE A 142 22.08 25.03 -54.24
C ILE A 142 22.45 24.12 -53.06
N HIS A 143 23.32 24.58 -52.16
CA HIS A 143 23.69 23.82 -50.97
C HIS A 143 22.50 23.58 -50.05
N LEU A 144 21.66 24.59 -49.82
CA LEU A 144 20.45 24.44 -49.01
C LEU A 144 19.48 23.41 -49.62
N GLU A 145 19.27 23.47 -50.93
CA GLU A 145 18.42 22.50 -51.64
C GLU A 145 19.00 21.08 -51.54
N SER A 146 20.32 20.93 -51.70
CA SER A 146 20.98 19.63 -51.59
C SER A 146 20.87 19.00 -50.19
N LEU A 147 20.75 19.82 -49.14
CA LEU A 147 20.63 19.38 -47.76
C LEU A 147 19.18 19.05 -47.36
N ALA A 148 18.18 19.52 -48.11
CA ALA A 148 16.77 19.33 -47.79
C ALA A 148 16.38 17.84 -47.73
N ALA A 149 16.79 17.04 -48.73
CA ALA A 149 16.49 15.61 -48.76
C ALA A 149 17.18 14.81 -47.64
N PRO A 150 18.51 14.93 -47.40
CA PRO A 150 19.16 14.28 -46.27
C PRO A 150 18.54 14.65 -44.91
N MET A 151 18.13 15.91 -44.72
CA MET A 151 17.45 16.31 -43.47
C MET A 151 16.09 15.65 -43.31
N ALA A 152 15.29 15.55 -44.37
CA ALA A 152 14.02 14.83 -44.36
C ALA A 152 14.21 13.33 -44.06
N ASP A 153 15.25 12.71 -44.61
CA ASP A 153 15.57 11.31 -44.33
C ASP A 153 16.03 11.11 -42.89
N ILE A 154 16.89 11.99 -42.35
CA ILE A 154 17.32 11.93 -40.95
C ILE A 154 16.13 12.07 -40.01
N THR A 155 15.25 13.06 -40.23
CA THR A 155 14.06 13.25 -39.38
C THR A 155 13.13 12.04 -39.44
N LYS A 156 12.93 11.44 -40.63
CA LYS A 156 12.18 10.19 -40.77
C LYS A 156 12.83 9.03 -40.03
N THR A 157 14.14 8.84 -40.14
CA THR A 157 14.83 7.77 -39.40
C THR A 157 14.72 7.96 -37.89
N ILE A 158 14.87 9.19 -37.38
CA ILE A 158 14.70 9.52 -35.96
C ILE A 158 13.30 9.16 -35.47
N THR A 159 12.25 9.55 -36.21
CA THR A 159 10.87 9.23 -35.80
C THR A 159 10.60 7.72 -35.79
N VAL A 160 11.13 6.98 -36.77
CA VAL A 160 11.02 5.51 -36.82
C VAL A 160 11.77 4.84 -35.68
N THR A 161 13.01 5.27 -35.40
CA THR A 161 13.82 4.70 -34.31
C THR A 161 13.23 5.03 -32.95
N GLU A 162 12.71 6.24 -32.74
CA GLU A 162 12.01 6.63 -31.51
C GLU A 162 10.77 5.74 -31.29
N ALA A 163 9.97 5.51 -32.34
CA ALA A 163 8.83 4.61 -32.27
C ALA A 163 9.22 3.16 -32.00
N GLN A 164 10.37 2.70 -32.50
CA GLN A 164 10.89 1.37 -32.18
C GLN A 164 11.34 1.28 -30.72
N ILE A 165 12.12 2.24 -30.22
CA ILE A 165 12.57 2.27 -28.83
C ILE A 165 11.37 2.31 -27.88
N LYS A 166 10.34 3.11 -28.17
CA LYS A 166 9.11 3.14 -27.37
C LYS A 166 8.42 1.78 -27.30
N ARG A 167 8.39 1.03 -28.41
CA ARG A 167 7.84 -0.34 -28.43
C ARG A 167 8.67 -1.28 -27.57
N GLU A 168 9.99 -1.28 -27.74
CA GLU A 168 10.90 -2.12 -26.95
C GLU A 168 10.77 -1.82 -25.43
N ILE A 169 10.68 -0.54 -25.04
CA ILE A 169 10.43 -0.15 -23.64
C ILE A 169 9.09 -0.72 -23.13
N SER A 170 8.04 -0.65 -23.95
CA SER A 170 6.73 -1.18 -23.56
C SER A 170 6.73 -2.70 -23.40
N GLU A 171 7.45 -3.41 -24.26
CA GLU A 171 7.62 -4.87 -24.19
C GLU A 171 8.40 -5.28 -22.94
N ILE A 172 9.52 -4.59 -22.64
CA ILE A 172 10.30 -4.83 -21.43
C ILE A 172 9.45 -4.55 -20.18
N THR A 173 8.69 -3.45 -20.18
CA THR A 173 7.81 -3.09 -19.05
C THR A 173 6.73 -4.15 -18.82
N SER A 174 6.12 -4.67 -19.90
CA SER A 174 5.16 -5.77 -19.80
C SER A 174 5.80 -7.02 -19.22
N MET A 175 7.01 -7.37 -19.68
CA MET A 175 7.75 -8.55 -19.20
C MET A 175 8.10 -8.42 -17.71
N ILE A 176 8.48 -7.23 -17.25
CA ILE A 176 8.73 -6.97 -15.82
C ILE A 176 7.45 -7.22 -15.02
N ASN A 177 6.32 -6.65 -15.44
CA ASN A 177 5.05 -6.84 -14.74
C ASN A 177 4.62 -8.32 -14.71
N ASP A 178 4.84 -9.07 -15.79
CA ASP A 178 4.53 -10.50 -15.85
C ASP A 178 5.41 -11.30 -14.88
N LEU A 179 6.71 -10.97 -14.80
CA LEU A 179 7.64 -11.59 -13.86
C LEU A 179 7.29 -11.27 -12.40
N GLU A 180 6.97 -10.01 -12.08
CA GLU A 180 6.52 -9.60 -10.74
C GLU A 180 5.26 -10.36 -10.32
N ASN A 181 4.29 -10.48 -11.22
CA ASN A 181 3.07 -11.26 -10.99
C ASN A 181 3.38 -12.75 -10.78
N SER A 182 4.34 -13.30 -11.52
CA SER A 182 4.78 -14.70 -11.36
C SER A 182 5.45 -14.90 -9.99
N ILE A 183 6.31 -13.96 -9.57
CA ILE A 183 6.96 -13.99 -8.25
C ILE A 183 5.91 -13.94 -7.14
N ALA A 184 4.98 -12.99 -7.18
CA ALA A 184 3.91 -12.88 -6.18
C ALA A 184 3.05 -14.16 -6.07
N LYS A 185 2.75 -14.80 -7.21
CA LYS A 185 2.05 -16.09 -7.23
C LYS A 185 2.89 -17.21 -6.61
N ALA A 186 4.18 -17.26 -6.91
CA ALA A 186 5.10 -18.25 -6.35
C ALA A 186 5.27 -18.08 -4.84
N GLU A 187 5.42 -16.85 -4.36
CA GLU A 187 5.51 -16.52 -2.93
C GLU A 187 4.22 -16.88 -2.19
N SER A 188 3.04 -16.51 -2.73
CA SER A 188 1.75 -16.91 -2.15
C SER A 188 1.60 -18.43 -2.07
N ARG A 189 2.05 -19.15 -3.11
CA ARG A 189 2.05 -20.62 -3.12
C ARG A 189 3.01 -21.18 -2.07
N ALA A 190 4.20 -20.61 -1.93
CA ALA A 190 5.18 -21.03 -0.93
C ALA A 190 4.62 -20.85 0.48
N ALA A 191 4.03 -19.70 0.79
CA ALA A 191 3.40 -19.44 2.08
C ALA A 191 2.28 -20.43 2.41
N LYS A 192 1.41 -20.77 1.44
CA LYS A 192 0.35 -21.77 1.62
C LYS A 192 0.92 -23.18 1.88
N LEU A 193 1.98 -23.55 1.17
CA LEU A 193 2.63 -24.85 1.36
C LEU A 193 3.33 -24.92 2.71
N GLU A 194 3.96 -23.83 3.15
CA GLU A 194 4.57 -23.73 4.47
C GLU A 194 3.51 -23.85 5.58
N GLU A 195 2.39 -23.15 5.46
CA GLU A 195 1.27 -23.27 6.39
C GLU A 195 0.74 -24.72 6.45
N TYR A 196 0.55 -25.35 5.29
CA TYR A 196 0.10 -26.74 5.22
C TYR A 196 1.11 -27.72 5.83
N ALA A 197 2.40 -27.54 5.56
CA ALA A 197 3.47 -28.36 6.15
C ALA A 197 3.52 -28.19 7.68
N ASN A 198 3.41 -26.95 8.17
CA ASN A 198 3.36 -26.65 9.59
C ASN A 198 2.13 -27.25 10.27
N TYR A 199 0.96 -27.21 9.62
CA TYR A 199 -0.25 -27.88 10.08
C TYR A 199 -0.03 -29.39 10.21
N LEU A 200 0.54 -30.02 9.18
CA LEU A 200 0.81 -31.46 9.18
C LEU A 200 1.79 -31.86 10.30
N LEU A 201 2.88 -31.11 10.46
CA LEU A 201 3.89 -31.38 11.47
C LEU A 201 3.40 -31.13 12.91
N ARG A 202 2.78 -29.97 13.15
CA ARG A 202 2.37 -29.57 14.51
C ARG A 202 1.11 -30.26 14.99
N ASP A 203 0.18 -30.56 14.09
CA ASP A 203 -1.12 -31.09 14.47
C ASP A 203 -1.20 -32.58 14.16
N VAL A 204 -1.18 -32.96 12.88
CA VAL A 204 -1.43 -34.35 12.46
C VAL A 204 -0.36 -35.30 12.95
N PHE A 205 0.91 -35.07 12.61
CA PHE A 205 2.02 -35.96 12.99
C PHE A 205 2.29 -35.94 14.48
N ARG A 206 2.23 -34.75 15.11
CA ARG A 206 2.41 -34.65 16.56
C ARG A 206 1.33 -35.42 17.32
N ARG A 207 0.07 -35.38 16.88
CA ARG A 207 -0.98 -36.22 17.46
C ARG A 207 -0.71 -37.69 17.20
N LEU A 208 -0.30 -38.07 15.99
CA LEU A 208 -0.08 -39.49 15.67
C LEU A 208 1.10 -40.12 16.44
N VAL A 209 2.15 -39.35 16.73
CA VAL A 209 3.39 -39.86 17.33
C VAL A 209 3.49 -39.54 18.82
N CYS A 210 2.93 -38.42 19.25
CA CYS A 210 3.04 -37.90 20.63
C CYS A 210 1.70 -37.76 21.33
N SER A 211 0.63 -38.45 20.89
CA SER A 211 -0.57 -38.53 21.72
C SER A 211 -0.28 -39.33 22.99
N GLU A 212 -1.07 -39.05 24.01
CA GLU A 212 -0.95 -39.70 25.32
C GLU A 212 -1.07 -41.23 25.19
N GLU A 213 -2.00 -41.69 24.35
CA GLU A 213 -2.27 -43.11 24.12
C GLU A 213 -1.08 -43.82 23.45
N VAL A 214 -0.44 -43.17 22.48
CA VAL A 214 0.73 -43.71 21.77
C VAL A 214 1.95 -43.75 22.68
N LEU A 215 2.13 -42.71 23.51
CA LEU A 215 3.20 -42.68 24.51
C LEU A 215 2.98 -43.73 25.59
N TYR A 216 1.75 -43.90 26.10
CA TYR A 216 1.42 -44.95 27.04
C TYR A 216 1.67 -46.34 26.44
N LEU A 217 1.21 -46.57 25.22
CA LEU A 217 1.48 -47.84 24.53
C LEU A 217 2.98 -48.11 24.43
N ARG A 218 3.79 -47.10 24.06
CA ARG A 218 5.24 -47.23 24.00
C ARG A 218 5.85 -47.61 25.36
N VAL A 219 5.44 -46.93 26.43
CA VAL A 219 5.92 -47.22 27.79
C VAL A 219 5.51 -48.63 28.23
N PHE A 220 4.27 -49.05 27.96
CA PHE A 220 3.82 -50.40 28.31
C PHE A 220 4.55 -51.48 27.53
N VAL A 221 4.80 -51.26 26.23
CA VAL A 221 5.57 -52.19 25.41
C VAL A 221 7.03 -52.28 25.90
N GLU A 222 7.62 -51.16 26.30
CA GLU A 222 8.98 -51.13 26.85
C GLU A 222 9.07 -51.85 28.20
N ASP A 223 8.16 -51.55 29.14
CA ASP A 223 8.11 -52.20 30.45
C ASP A 223 7.85 -53.71 30.34
N THR A 224 6.91 -54.14 29.49
CA THR A 224 6.65 -55.56 29.26
C THR A 224 7.83 -56.26 28.60
N TYR A 225 8.53 -55.60 27.68
CA TYR A 225 9.74 -56.15 27.06
C TYR A 225 10.86 -56.33 28.09
N GLU A 226 11.11 -55.33 28.92
CA GLU A 226 12.16 -55.37 29.95
C GLU A 226 11.87 -56.43 31.03
N ASN A 227 10.61 -56.55 31.45
CA ASN A 227 10.19 -57.51 32.46
C ASN A 227 10.15 -58.96 31.96
N CYS A 228 9.73 -59.20 30.71
CA CYS A 228 9.49 -60.55 30.19
C CYS A 228 10.64 -61.11 29.35
N ILE A 229 11.43 -60.27 28.67
CA ILE A 229 12.52 -60.71 27.79
C ILE A 229 13.89 -60.33 28.37
N GLY A 230 14.08 -59.04 28.71
CA GLY A 230 15.34 -58.52 29.23
C GLY A 230 15.60 -57.05 28.88
N PRO A 231 16.66 -56.44 29.40
CA PRO A 231 16.93 -55.01 29.25
C PRO A 231 17.06 -54.60 27.78
N ASN A 232 16.49 -53.45 27.42
CA ASN A 232 16.50 -52.92 26.05
C ASN A 232 17.85 -52.28 25.68
N ASP A 233 18.93 -53.07 25.65
CA ASP A 233 20.30 -52.59 25.41
C ASP A 233 20.54 -52.04 23.99
N ALA A 234 19.63 -52.30 23.05
CA ALA A 234 19.79 -51.95 21.63
C ALA A 234 18.83 -50.86 21.12
N ASN A 235 18.08 -50.17 22.01
CA ASN A 235 17.08 -49.16 21.65
C ASN A 235 16.15 -49.65 20.51
N LEU A 236 15.55 -50.83 20.67
CA LEU A 236 14.68 -51.38 19.65
C LEU A 236 13.44 -50.48 19.42
N ASP A 237 12.97 -50.45 18.18
CA ASP A 237 11.71 -49.79 17.85
C ASP A 237 10.53 -50.49 18.54
N SER A 238 9.48 -49.74 18.90
CA SER A 238 8.31 -50.27 19.60
C SER A 238 7.64 -51.42 18.85
N PHE A 239 7.61 -51.36 17.52
CA PHE A 239 7.10 -52.47 16.71
C PHE A 239 7.95 -53.74 16.85
N SER A 240 9.27 -53.58 16.90
CA SER A 240 10.19 -54.71 17.05
C SER A 240 10.09 -55.33 18.44
N MET A 241 9.97 -54.51 19.48
CA MET A 241 9.73 -54.99 20.85
C MET A 241 8.42 -55.78 20.95
N MET A 242 7.35 -55.25 20.37
CA MET A 242 6.03 -55.91 20.37
C MET A 242 6.07 -57.28 19.67
N LYS A 243 6.78 -57.39 18.55
CA LYS A 243 6.96 -58.67 17.83
C LYS A 243 7.74 -59.70 18.64
N TRP A 244 8.72 -59.27 19.43
CA TRP A 244 9.45 -60.16 20.33
C TRP A 244 8.59 -60.63 21.50
N ILE A 245 7.80 -59.73 22.08
CA ILE A 245 6.81 -60.08 23.12
C ILE A 245 5.84 -61.12 22.58
N GLU A 246 5.28 -60.91 21.40
CA GLU A 246 4.37 -61.85 20.73
C GLU A 246 5.02 -63.24 20.57
N LYS A 247 6.25 -63.29 20.07
CA LYS A 247 6.99 -64.55 19.89
C LYS A 247 7.22 -65.29 21.22
N ILE A 248 7.63 -64.57 22.27
CA ILE A 248 7.87 -65.19 23.59
C ILE A 248 6.56 -65.65 24.21
N TYR A 249 5.50 -64.88 24.06
CA TYR A 249 4.16 -65.25 24.50
C TYR A 249 3.66 -66.54 23.81
N GLU A 250 3.84 -66.65 22.49
CA GLU A 250 3.51 -67.89 21.75
C GLU A 250 4.32 -69.09 22.22
N GLU A 251 5.63 -68.93 22.44
CA GLU A 251 6.50 -70.00 22.95
C GLU A 251 6.09 -70.47 24.34
N LEU A 252 5.81 -69.53 25.25
CA LEU A 252 5.34 -69.83 26.61
C LEU A 252 3.98 -70.56 26.60
N ASN A 253 3.05 -70.16 25.73
CA ASN A 253 1.77 -70.85 25.57
C ASN A 253 1.95 -72.28 25.05
N LEU A 254 2.83 -72.47 24.07
CA LEU A 254 3.14 -73.81 23.57
C LEU A 254 3.76 -74.71 24.65
N GLN A 255 4.59 -74.14 25.53
CA GLN A 255 5.13 -74.86 26.68
C GLN A 255 4.05 -75.20 27.71
N LEU A 256 3.09 -74.31 27.94
CA LEU A 256 1.97 -74.54 28.84
C LEU A 256 1.07 -75.69 28.35
N ASP A 257 0.79 -75.74 27.06
CA ASP A 257 -0.03 -76.80 26.43
C ASP A 257 0.63 -78.20 26.53
N ASN A 258 1.96 -78.25 26.58
CA ASN A 258 2.72 -79.50 26.67
C ASN A 258 2.93 -80.00 28.11
N LEU A 259 2.38 -79.31 29.13
CA LEU A 259 2.66 -79.61 30.52
C LEU A 259 1.82 -80.80 31.06
N PRO A 260 2.44 -81.77 31.79
CA PRO A 260 1.71 -82.88 32.42
C PRO A 260 0.67 -82.41 33.45
N ARG A 261 -0.51 -83.04 33.45
CA ARG A 261 -1.64 -82.71 34.35
C ARG A 261 -1.31 -82.76 35.84
N GLU A 262 -0.34 -83.56 36.25
CA GLU A 262 0.13 -83.64 37.63
C GLU A 262 0.82 -82.34 38.08
N ILE A 263 1.61 -81.74 37.20
CA ILE A 263 2.36 -80.51 37.47
C ILE A 263 1.39 -79.31 37.47
N VAL A 264 0.46 -79.28 36.51
CA VAL A 264 -0.60 -78.25 36.43
C VAL A 264 -1.39 -78.20 37.75
N ARG A 265 -1.88 -79.33 38.25
CA ARG A 265 -2.62 -79.38 39.53
C ARG A 265 -1.80 -78.98 40.75
N ALA A 266 -0.47 -79.14 40.72
CA ALA A 266 0.40 -78.69 41.80
C ALA A 266 0.61 -77.16 41.73
N CYS A 267 0.84 -76.64 40.52
CA CYS A 267 0.96 -75.21 40.26
C CYS A 267 -0.34 -74.44 40.53
N GLU A 268 -1.50 -74.96 40.15
CA GLU A 268 -2.81 -74.36 40.48
C GLU A 268 -2.97 -74.22 42.00
N ARG A 269 -2.73 -75.31 42.75
CA ARG A 269 -2.84 -75.30 44.22
C ARG A 269 -1.86 -74.32 44.88
N GLU A 270 -0.65 -74.22 44.37
CA GLU A 270 0.33 -73.25 44.86
C GLU A 270 -0.02 -71.82 44.45
N GLY A 271 -0.53 -71.62 43.23
CA GLY A 271 -1.01 -70.34 42.70
C GLY A 271 -2.15 -69.79 43.53
N PHE A 272 -3.21 -70.56 43.76
CA PHE A 272 -4.32 -70.19 44.66
C PHE A 272 -3.82 -69.84 46.07
N ARG A 273 -2.81 -70.57 46.57
CA ARG A 273 -2.23 -70.30 47.89
C ARG A 273 -1.44 -69.00 47.93
N GLN A 274 -0.73 -68.65 46.86
CA GLN A 274 0.02 -67.39 46.75
C GLN A 274 -0.91 -66.21 46.52
N GLU A 275 -1.90 -66.35 45.66
CA GLU A 275 -2.92 -65.34 45.41
C GLU A 275 -3.73 -65.03 46.68
N MET A 276 -4.14 -66.05 47.42
CA MET A 276 -4.81 -65.86 48.70
C MET A 276 -3.93 -65.12 49.72
N LYS A 277 -2.61 -65.34 49.70
CA LYS A 277 -1.67 -64.58 50.54
C LYS A 277 -1.55 -63.13 50.07
N SER A 278 -1.40 -62.88 48.77
CA SER A 278 -1.29 -61.51 48.25
C SER A 278 -2.57 -60.70 48.46
N ILE A 279 -3.75 -61.31 48.31
CA ILE A 279 -5.04 -60.67 48.63
C ILE A 279 -5.07 -60.26 50.09
N LYS A 280 -4.69 -61.16 51.00
CA LYS A 280 -4.67 -60.87 52.43
C LYS A 280 -3.66 -59.77 52.79
N GLU A 281 -2.48 -59.79 52.18
CA GLU A 281 -1.47 -58.75 52.36
C GLU A 281 -1.93 -57.38 51.83
N ALA A 282 -2.61 -57.35 50.69
CA ALA A 282 -3.21 -56.15 50.12
C ALA A 282 -4.33 -55.58 50.99
N GLU A 283 -5.21 -56.43 51.54
CA GLU A 283 -6.23 -56.02 52.50
C GLU A 283 -5.63 -55.44 53.78
N ASP A 284 -4.60 -56.08 54.32
CA ASP A 284 -3.91 -55.61 55.52
C ASP A 284 -3.15 -54.30 55.26
N ALA A 285 -2.56 -54.14 54.07
CA ALA A 285 -1.96 -52.89 53.63
C ALA A 285 -3.00 -51.78 53.51
N ALA A 286 -4.15 -52.04 52.87
CA ALA A 286 -5.25 -51.08 52.74
C ALA A 286 -5.77 -50.61 54.11
N LYS A 287 -5.97 -51.54 55.06
CA LYS A 287 -6.35 -51.22 56.45
C LYS A 287 -5.29 -50.34 57.14
N LYS A 288 -4.01 -50.64 56.94
CA LYS A 288 -2.89 -49.83 57.48
C LYS A 288 -2.84 -48.43 56.85
N PHE A 289 -3.04 -48.32 55.54
CA PHE A 289 -3.10 -47.04 54.83
C PHE A 289 -4.27 -46.19 55.31
N GLU A 290 -5.46 -46.77 55.44
CA GLU A 290 -6.62 -46.04 55.95
C GLU A 290 -6.41 -45.55 57.40
N LEU A 291 -5.82 -46.39 58.26
CA LEU A 291 -5.44 -46.00 59.62
C LEU A 291 -4.42 -44.85 59.61
N MET A 292 -3.40 -44.92 58.74
CA MET A 292 -2.40 -43.86 58.58
C MET A 292 -3.06 -42.54 58.16
N HIS A 293 -3.97 -42.56 57.18
CA HIS A 293 -4.71 -41.37 56.75
C HIS A 293 -5.52 -40.77 57.90
N ARG A 294 -6.24 -41.59 58.66
CA ARG A 294 -7.00 -41.15 59.85
C ARG A 294 -6.10 -40.51 60.91
N LEU A 295 -4.93 -41.10 61.17
CA LEU A 295 -3.94 -40.56 62.12
C LEU A 295 -3.35 -39.23 61.63
N LEU A 296 -3.02 -39.13 60.34
CA LEU A 296 -2.53 -37.89 59.73
C LEU A 296 -3.58 -36.77 59.80
N ASP A 297 -4.85 -37.07 59.56
CA ASP A 297 -5.93 -36.09 59.66
C ASP A 297 -6.16 -35.65 61.12
N ALA A 298 -6.06 -36.57 62.09
CA ALA A 298 -6.11 -36.23 63.51
C ALA A 298 -4.92 -35.36 63.93
N LEU A 299 -3.70 -35.67 63.47
CA LEU A 299 -2.50 -34.88 63.73
C LEU A 299 -2.62 -33.48 63.11
N LYS A 300 -3.04 -33.38 61.84
CA LYS A 300 -3.33 -32.10 61.18
C LYS A 300 -4.32 -31.27 62.00
N ARG A 301 -5.41 -31.89 62.48
CA ARG A 301 -6.42 -31.23 63.32
C ARG A 301 -5.88 -30.77 64.68
N ILE A 302 -4.93 -31.48 65.29
CA ILE A 302 -4.29 -31.09 66.56
C ILE A 302 -3.28 -29.96 66.35
N MET A 303 -2.55 -29.98 65.23
CA MET A 303 -1.55 -28.97 64.89
C MET A 303 -2.17 -27.67 64.34
N GLU A 304 -3.41 -27.73 63.84
CA GLU A 304 -4.13 -26.55 63.39
C GLU A 304 -4.50 -25.66 64.61
N PRO A 305 -4.08 -24.38 64.63
CA PRO A 305 -4.35 -23.51 65.76
C PRO A 305 -5.86 -23.36 65.99
N PRO A 306 -6.35 -23.36 67.24
CA PRO A 306 -7.78 -23.27 67.53
C PRO A 306 -8.38 -22.05 66.82
N ALA A 307 -9.38 -22.28 65.95
CA ALA A 307 -10.06 -21.21 65.25
C ALA A 307 -10.52 -20.13 66.25
N THR A 308 -10.02 -18.91 66.08
CA THR A 308 -10.37 -17.79 66.96
C THR A 308 -11.86 -17.47 66.81
N LYS A 309 -12.67 -18.01 67.72
CA LYS A 309 -14.11 -17.71 67.79
C LYS A 309 -14.27 -16.27 68.29
N LYS A 310 -14.21 -15.29 67.39
CA LYS A 310 -14.76 -13.95 67.67
C LYS A 310 -16.28 -14.12 67.83
N ARG A 311 -16.78 -14.17 69.07
CA ARG A 311 -18.21 -14.01 69.33
C ARG A 311 -18.61 -12.65 68.77
N LEU A 312 -19.40 -12.62 67.71
CA LEU A 312 -20.03 -11.38 67.25
C LEU A 312 -20.93 -10.84 68.38
N LEU A 313 -20.78 -9.56 68.73
CA LEU A 313 -21.62 -8.88 69.70
C LEU A 313 -23.05 -8.79 69.14
N ILE A 314 -23.96 -9.60 69.66
CA ILE A 314 -25.38 -9.57 69.33
C ILE A 314 -26.02 -8.38 70.07
N ARG A 315 -26.53 -7.37 69.34
CA ARG A 315 -27.41 -6.34 69.90
C ARG A 315 -28.71 -6.98 70.37
N ARG A 316 -29.13 -6.67 71.60
CA ARG A 316 -30.38 -7.17 72.19
C ARG A 316 -31.57 -6.30 71.73
N SER A 317 -32.72 -6.95 71.54
CA SER A 317 -34.06 -6.47 71.16
C SER A 317 -34.29 -6.04 69.70
N VAL A 318 -34.59 -7.02 68.84
CA VAL A 318 -35.57 -6.93 67.74
C VAL A 318 -36.36 -8.27 67.75
N PRO A 319 -37.69 -8.28 67.51
CA PRO A 319 -38.54 -9.47 67.68
C PRO A 319 -38.07 -10.64 66.82
N ILE A 320 -38.44 -11.86 67.22
CA ILE A 320 -38.24 -13.08 66.43
C ILE A 320 -38.92 -12.88 65.08
N THR A 321 -38.18 -12.42 64.08
CA THR A 321 -38.54 -12.63 62.69
C THR A 321 -38.16 -14.07 62.41
N THR A 322 -39.15 -14.90 62.12
CA THR A 322 -38.94 -16.20 61.49
C THR A 322 -37.92 -15.98 60.39
N LYS A 323 -36.75 -16.62 60.49
CA LYS A 323 -35.76 -16.56 59.40
C LYS A 323 -36.47 -17.10 58.17
N ALA A 324 -36.86 -16.20 57.26
CA ALA A 324 -37.19 -16.60 55.91
C ALA A 324 -35.97 -17.41 55.43
N ARG A 325 -36.19 -18.69 55.12
CA ARG A 325 -35.18 -19.50 54.41
C ARG A 325 -34.63 -18.61 53.31
N LEU A 326 -33.31 -18.42 53.26
CA LEU A 326 -32.68 -17.91 52.05
C LEU A 326 -33.26 -18.74 50.89
N PRO A 327 -33.68 -18.12 49.77
CA PRO A 327 -34.13 -18.88 48.63
C PRO A 327 -33.04 -19.90 48.33
N SER A 328 -33.42 -21.18 48.39
CA SER A 328 -32.57 -22.27 47.93
C SER A 328 -32.04 -21.87 46.56
N ARG A 329 -30.79 -22.23 46.28
CA ARG A 329 -30.17 -22.15 44.95
C ARG A 329 -31.25 -22.31 43.88
N MET A 330 -31.29 -21.37 42.93
CA MET A 330 -32.23 -21.38 41.79
C MET A 330 -32.44 -22.83 41.36
N PRO A 331 -33.69 -23.33 41.29
CA PRO A 331 -33.93 -24.71 40.90
C PRO A 331 -33.17 -24.97 39.61
N LYS A 332 -32.45 -26.07 39.49
CA LYS A 332 -31.96 -26.45 38.16
C LYS A 332 -33.16 -26.95 37.36
N PRO A 333 -33.23 -26.70 36.05
CA PRO A 333 -34.24 -27.33 35.20
C PRO A 333 -34.22 -28.84 35.45
N THR A 334 -35.40 -29.43 35.61
CA THR A 334 -35.55 -30.88 35.60
C THR A 334 -35.14 -31.40 34.22
N ASP A 335 -34.65 -32.65 34.10
CA ASP A 335 -34.15 -33.18 32.82
C ASP A 335 -35.18 -33.06 31.68
N GLU A 336 -36.47 -33.16 31.99
CA GLU A 336 -37.59 -32.99 31.04
C GLU A 336 -37.78 -31.53 30.60
N GLU A 337 -37.62 -30.58 31.52
CA GLU A 337 -37.71 -29.15 31.27
C GLU A 337 -36.50 -28.66 30.46
N ALA A 338 -35.32 -29.24 30.71
CA ALA A 338 -34.12 -28.98 29.92
C ALA A 338 -34.28 -29.45 28.47
N GLN A 339 -34.85 -30.64 28.24
CA GLN A 339 -35.11 -31.13 26.89
C GLN A 339 -36.07 -30.21 26.12
N PHE A 340 -37.20 -29.81 26.73
CA PHE A 340 -38.14 -28.92 26.06
C PHE A 340 -37.53 -27.56 25.72
N LEU A 341 -36.76 -26.97 26.64
CA LEU A 341 -36.05 -25.70 26.39
C LEU A 341 -35.02 -25.82 25.27
N THR A 342 -34.41 -27.00 25.09
CA THR A 342 -33.41 -27.22 24.03
C THR A 342 -34.06 -27.41 22.67
N PHE A 343 -35.24 -28.03 22.60
CA PHE A 343 -35.88 -28.42 21.34
C PHE A 343 -36.99 -27.48 20.85
N PHE A 344 -37.71 -26.82 21.75
CA PHE A 344 -38.95 -26.10 21.42
C PHE A 344 -38.94 -24.61 21.77
N THR A 345 -37.84 -24.08 22.32
CA THR A 345 -37.66 -22.64 22.57
C THR A 345 -36.26 -22.18 22.17
N ASP A 346 -36.07 -20.88 21.96
CA ASP A 346 -34.75 -20.28 21.65
C ASP A 346 -33.86 -20.09 22.91
N TYR A 347 -34.01 -20.98 23.91
CA TYR A 347 -33.33 -20.82 25.19
C TYR A 347 -31.81 -20.92 25.05
N CYS A 348 -31.09 -19.89 25.54
CA CYS A 348 -29.64 -19.87 25.61
C CYS A 348 -29.21 -19.91 27.09
N GLY A 349 -28.27 -20.78 27.46
CA GLY A 349 -27.92 -21.11 28.85
C GLY A 349 -27.40 -19.97 29.77
N ARG A 350 -27.43 -18.72 29.30
CA ARG A 350 -27.22 -17.50 30.12
C ARG A 350 -28.53 -16.85 30.59
N GLU A 351 -29.69 -17.29 30.11
CA GLU A 351 -31.00 -16.75 30.49
C GLU A 351 -31.64 -17.52 31.66
N ASP A 352 -32.48 -16.83 32.44
CA ASP A 352 -33.24 -17.43 33.55
C ASP A 352 -34.37 -18.30 33.01
N PHE A 353 -34.26 -19.63 33.15
CA PHE A 353 -35.24 -20.61 32.63
C PHE A 353 -36.66 -20.43 33.22
N VAL A 354 -36.79 -19.78 34.38
CA VAL A 354 -38.08 -19.50 35.03
C VAL A 354 -38.97 -18.60 34.17
N ALA A 355 -38.37 -17.73 33.33
CA ALA A 355 -39.12 -16.86 32.41
C ALA A 355 -39.87 -17.65 31.32
N TYR A 356 -39.43 -18.87 31.02
CA TYR A 356 -40.05 -19.74 30.02
C TYR A 356 -41.13 -20.65 30.65
N ARG A 357 -41.31 -20.60 31.98
CA ARG A 357 -42.26 -21.48 32.68
C ARG A 357 -43.73 -21.21 32.31
N SER A 358 -44.05 -19.97 31.98
CA SER A 358 -45.37 -19.57 31.47
C SER A 358 -45.67 -20.04 30.05
N LYS A 359 -44.66 -20.55 29.33
CA LYS A 359 -44.81 -21.09 27.97
C LYS A 359 -44.99 -22.61 27.96
N PHE A 360 -44.85 -23.28 29.11
CA PHE A 360 -45.17 -24.70 29.20
C PHE A 360 -46.70 -24.89 29.19
N PRO A 361 -47.24 -25.84 28.41
CA PRO A 361 -48.64 -26.26 28.52
C PRO A 361 -48.98 -26.73 29.94
N ASP A 362 -50.20 -26.47 30.41
CA ASP A 362 -50.63 -26.79 31.80
C ASP A 362 -50.61 -28.30 32.15
N ASP A 363 -50.64 -29.19 31.15
CA ASP A 363 -50.52 -30.65 31.29
C ASP A 363 -49.09 -31.11 30.95
N PHE A 364 -48.07 -30.50 31.56
CA PHE A 364 -46.67 -30.87 31.38
C PHE A 364 -46.31 -32.15 32.17
N ASP A 365 -46.99 -33.25 31.86
CA ASP A 365 -46.63 -34.60 32.29
C ASP A 365 -46.57 -35.51 31.06
N LEU A 366 -45.37 -35.65 30.48
CA LEU A 366 -45.11 -36.50 29.32
C LEU A 366 -45.11 -37.99 29.67
N THR A 367 -45.39 -38.37 30.93
CA THR A 367 -45.46 -39.78 31.36
C THR A 367 -46.82 -40.44 31.13
N PHE A 368 -47.81 -39.72 30.57
CA PHE A 368 -49.14 -40.24 30.18
C PHE A 368 -49.84 -41.06 31.28
N ARG A 369 -49.80 -40.62 32.54
CA ARG A 369 -50.57 -41.25 33.62
C ARG A 369 -51.97 -40.62 33.71
N ARG A 370 -53.01 -41.44 33.49
CA ARG A 370 -54.42 -41.02 33.58
C ARG A 370 -54.76 -40.51 34.98
N LYS A 371 -55.29 -39.27 35.06
CA LYS A 371 -56.01 -38.70 36.21
C LYS A 371 -57.10 -39.67 36.69
N ARG A 372 -57.07 -40.08 37.96
CA ARG A 372 -58.20 -40.69 38.65
C ARG A 372 -58.77 -39.65 39.59
N ASP A 373 -60.07 -39.42 39.48
CA ASP A 373 -60.83 -38.43 40.23
C ASP A 373 -60.93 -38.79 41.72
N ASP A 374 -60.83 -37.77 42.57
CA ASP A 374 -60.92 -37.84 44.02
C ASP A 374 -62.39 -37.94 44.48
N ILE A 375 -62.83 -39.12 44.91
CA ILE A 375 -63.86 -39.29 45.94
C ILE A 375 -63.45 -40.48 46.82
N GLU A 376 -62.89 -40.17 47.99
CA GLU A 376 -63.19 -40.76 49.30
C GLU A 376 -62.09 -40.37 50.29
N ALA A 377 -62.42 -39.39 51.13
CA ALA A 377 -61.72 -39.14 52.37
C ALA A 377 -62.00 -40.27 53.36
N GLU A 378 -61.03 -40.47 54.27
CA GLU A 378 -61.16 -41.22 55.53
C GLU A 378 -61.24 -42.75 55.46
N VAL A 379 -60.11 -43.42 55.30
CA VAL A 379 -59.73 -44.48 56.26
C VAL A 379 -58.22 -44.41 56.50
N ALA A 380 -57.88 -43.83 57.64
CA ALA A 380 -56.57 -43.96 58.24
C ALA A 380 -56.34 -45.41 58.68
N THR A 381 -55.06 -45.81 58.65
CA THR A 381 -54.45 -46.95 59.34
C THR A 381 -54.75 -48.35 58.80
N PHE A 382 -53.70 -49.19 58.82
CA PHE A 382 -53.62 -50.59 58.39
C PHE A 382 -53.43 -50.84 56.89
N ASN A 383 -52.19 -50.73 56.43
CA ASN A 383 -51.43 -51.87 55.88
C ASN A 383 -50.02 -51.41 55.50
N ASP A 384 -49.28 -50.97 56.52
CA ASP A 384 -47.84 -51.22 56.56
C ASP A 384 -47.66 -52.74 56.73
N VAL A 385 -46.62 -53.36 56.18
CA VAL A 385 -46.35 -54.83 56.13
C VAL A 385 -46.83 -55.57 54.85
N SER A 386 -46.50 -55.05 53.66
CA SER A 386 -46.30 -55.95 52.49
C SER A 386 -45.21 -55.52 51.49
N SER A 387 -44.75 -54.27 51.49
CA SER A 387 -43.67 -53.84 50.58
C SER A 387 -42.26 -54.26 51.05
N SER A 388 -42.05 -54.45 52.36
CA SER A 388 -40.73 -54.81 52.90
C SER A 388 -40.33 -56.27 52.63
N ARG A 389 -41.23 -57.14 52.17
CA ARG A 389 -40.92 -58.57 51.93
C ARG A 389 -40.45 -58.87 50.51
N GLU A 390 -40.78 -58.02 49.53
CA GLU A 390 -40.29 -58.17 48.15
C GLU A 390 -38.92 -57.50 47.92
N GLN A 391 -38.55 -56.50 48.73
CA GLN A 391 -37.20 -55.91 48.69
C GLN A 391 -36.14 -56.83 49.33
N ILE A 392 -36.48 -57.59 50.37
CA ILE A 392 -35.53 -58.49 51.06
C ILE A 392 -35.21 -59.75 50.24
N MET A 393 -36.09 -60.20 49.34
CA MET A 393 -35.81 -61.35 48.45
C MET A 393 -34.89 -60.97 47.28
N ARG A 394 -34.97 -59.75 46.76
CA ARG A 394 -34.10 -59.28 45.66
C ARG A 394 -32.69 -58.87 46.10
N GLU A 395 -32.50 -58.56 47.39
CA GLU A 395 -31.16 -58.33 47.94
C GLU A 395 -30.47 -59.66 48.30
N LYS A 396 -31.22 -60.71 48.68
CA LYS A 396 -30.64 -62.06 48.90
C LYS A 396 -30.21 -62.79 47.63
N GLU A 397 -30.89 -62.63 46.50
CA GLU A 397 -30.43 -63.18 45.21
C GLU A 397 -29.18 -62.46 44.66
N LYS A 398 -28.85 -61.25 45.15
CA LYS A 398 -27.62 -60.54 44.78
C LYS A 398 -26.43 -60.87 45.67
N GLU A 399 -26.66 -61.35 46.89
CA GLU A 399 -25.60 -61.84 47.79
C GLU A 399 -25.18 -63.29 47.48
N GLU A 400 -26.07 -64.17 46.98
CA GLU A 400 -25.65 -65.53 46.56
C GLU A 400 -24.85 -65.55 45.25
N VAL A 401 -25.08 -64.61 44.31
CA VAL A 401 -24.29 -64.54 43.06
C VAL A 401 -22.90 -63.93 43.29
N THR A 402 -22.71 -63.16 44.36
CA THR A 402 -21.39 -62.56 44.68
C THR A 402 -20.50 -63.44 45.54
N GLU A 403 -21.02 -64.54 46.11
CA GLU A 403 -20.24 -65.51 46.90
C GLU A 403 -19.80 -66.77 46.10
N GLU A 404 -20.36 -67.00 44.89
CA GLU A 404 -19.87 -68.03 43.94
C GLU A 404 -18.76 -67.54 42.98
N GLU A 405 -18.54 -66.23 42.82
CA GLU A 405 -17.42 -65.68 42.02
C GLU A 405 -16.18 -65.32 42.88
N ARG A 406 -16.16 -65.72 44.16
CA ARG A 406 -14.96 -65.68 45.03
C ARG A 406 -14.60 -67.04 45.60
N LYS A 407 -14.60 -68.08 44.76
CA LYS A 407 -13.89 -69.33 44.99
C LYS A 407 -13.01 -69.70 43.82
#